data_AF-A0A1Y3XTW5-F1
#
_entry.id   AF-A0A1Y3XTW5-F1
#
_cell.length_a   1.000
_cell.length_b   1.000
_cell.length_c   1.000
_cell.angle_alpha   90.00
_cell.angle_beta   90.00
_cell.angle_gamma   90.00
#
_symmetry.space_group_name_H-M   'P 1'
#
loop_
_entity.id
_entity.type
_entity.pdbx_description
1 polymer ?
#
loop_
_entity_poly.entity_id
_entity_poly.type
_entity_poly.pdbx_seq_one_letter_code
_entity_poly.pdbx_strand_id
1 'polypeptide(L)'
;MKGLVVLFLMLALAGCSSAPASHGVVHSFPKMSSFIIADAFGSTAMQAADDVAERVSSEQSSQSAPIAPDASIMQSMSCEPLDDGLLEEMDIYFGTPTRAVQVEVGEGMQDGETWWVVVMDSPPDDSYQWGLRAFLTNAPGVEHVDQWVWIPIDLDSDDPWENVSWDTERLVRAQSALTVALEGLDAS
;
A
#
# COMPACT_ATOMS: atom_id res chain seq x y z
N MET A 1 -6.73 38.75 48.35
CA MET A 1 -6.62 39.71 47.22
C MET A 1 -6.28 38.87 45.99
N LYS A 2 -7.28 38.47 45.20
CA LYS A 2 -7.70 39.10 43.93
C LYS A 2 -6.60 39.03 42.87
N GLY A 3 -6.83 38.22 41.83
CA GLY A 3 -5.94 38.11 40.67
C GLY A 3 -6.31 36.97 39.70
N LEU A 4 -7.61 36.76 39.44
CA LEU A 4 -8.09 35.97 38.30
C LEU A 4 -7.86 36.80 37.03
N VAL A 5 -7.10 36.29 36.07
CA VAL A 5 -7.10 36.82 34.70
C VAL A 5 -7.47 35.69 33.76
N VAL A 6 -8.76 35.66 33.44
CA VAL A 6 -9.34 34.92 32.32
C VAL A 6 -9.14 35.79 31.10
N LEU A 7 -8.44 35.28 30.08
CA LEU A 7 -8.41 35.90 28.75
C LEU A 7 -9.16 34.97 27.78
N PHE A 8 -10.42 35.33 27.52
CA PHE A 8 -11.21 34.88 26.39
C PHE A 8 -10.77 35.65 25.16
N LEU A 9 -10.51 34.98 24.03
CA LEU A 9 -10.51 35.65 22.72
C LEU A 9 -11.08 34.76 21.61
N MET A 10 -12.39 34.94 21.42
CA MET A 10 -13.18 35.02 20.18
C MET A 10 -12.87 34.08 18.98
N LEU A 11 -13.83 33.17 18.76
CA LEU A 11 -14.22 32.56 17.48
C LEU A 11 -14.36 33.59 16.35
N ALA A 12 -13.87 33.24 15.16
CA ALA A 12 -14.34 33.80 13.89
C ALA A 12 -14.88 32.66 13.01
N LEU A 13 -16.21 32.52 12.97
CA LEU A 13 -16.95 31.75 11.97
C LEU A 13 -17.25 32.65 10.77
N ALA A 14 -16.71 32.32 9.61
CA ALA A 14 -17.16 32.78 8.29
C ALA A 14 -16.68 31.75 7.26
N GLY A 15 -17.46 31.18 6.35
CA GLY A 15 -18.88 31.29 6.03
C GLY A 15 -19.14 30.29 4.91
N CYS A 16 -20.32 29.66 4.93
CA CYS A 16 -20.79 28.78 3.87
C CYS A 16 -20.95 29.55 2.55
N SER A 17 -20.58 28.92 1.43
CA SER A 17 -21.27 29.14 0.16
C SER A 17 -21.44 27.81 -0.56
N SER A 18 -22.71 27.46 -0.75
CA SER A 18 -23.21 26.35 -1.55
C SER A 18 -23.95 26.91 -2.74
N ALA A 19 -23.69 26.40 -3.95
CA ALA A 19 -24.61 26.51 -5.09
C ALA A 19 -24.33 25.41 -6.15
N PRO A 20 -25.33 25.00 -6.96
CA PRO A 20 -25.56 23.62 -7.36
C PRO A 20 -25.57 23.33 -8.89
N ALA A 21 -25.70 22.03 -9.23
CA ALA A 21 -26.35 21.42 -10.42
C ALA A 21 -25.79 21.74 -11.83
N SER A 22 -25.86 20.92 -12.89
CA SER A 22 -26.39 19.59 -13.21
C SER A 22 -26.01 19.27 -14.68
N HIS A 23 -26.32 18.04 -15.13
CA HIS A 23 -26.28 17.49 -16.51
C HIS A 23 -24.91 16.87 -16.87
N GLY A 24 -24.77 15.58 -17.17
CA GLY A 24 -25.66 14.65 -17.88
C GLY A 24 -25.21 14.52 -19.34
N VAL A 25 -25.23 13.28 -19.88
CA VAL A 25 -24.88 12.82 -21.27
C VAL A 25 -23.44 12.29 -21.37
N VAL A 26 -23.16 10.99 -21.24
CA VAL A 26 -23.47 9.82 -22.12
C VAL A 26 -22.81 9.91 -23.51
N HIS A 27 -21.73 9.12 -23.65
CA HIS A 27 -21.09 8.52 -24.82
C HIS A 27 -21.29 9.13 -26.23
N SER A 28 -20.16 9.43 -26.90
CA SER A 28 -20.04 9.18 -28.34
C SER A 28 -18.57 9.09 -28.76
N PHE A 29 -18.08 7.86 -28.96
CA PHE A 29 -16.86 7.60 -29.70
C PHE A 29 -17.11 7.86 -31.19
N PRO A 30 -16.28 8.63 -31.91
CA PRO A 30 -16.45 8.79 -33.34
C PRO A 30 -16.14 7.48 -34.08
N LYS A 31 -17.21 6.85 -34.55
CA LYS A 31 -17.24 5.85 -35.62
C LYS A 31 -16.69 6.51 -36.90
N MET A 32 -15.53 6.08 -37.36
CA MET A 32 -15.15 6.24 -38.77
C MET A 32 -15.24 4.87 -39.44
N SER A 33 -16.29 4.67 -40.23
CA SER A 33 -16.37 3.61 -41.22
C SER A 33 -16.23 4.22 -42.61
N SER A 34 -15.22 3.71 -43.33
CA SER A 34 -15.10 3.41 -44.76
C SER A 34 -15.69 4.32 -45.84
N PHE A 35 -14.91 4.49 -46.91
CA PHE A 35 -15.25 4.31 -48.35
C PHE A 35 -13.97 4.67 -49.17
N ILE A 36 -13.54 4.14 -50.33
CA ILE A 36 -13.99 3.10 -51.29
C ILE A 36 -12.88 2.90 -52.37
N ILE A 37 -12.75 1.65 -52.86
CA ILE A 37 -12.45 1.14 -54.22
C ILE A 37 -11.20 1.62 -55.00
N ALA A 38 -10.38 0.65 -55.41
CA ALA A 38 -10.01 0.45 -56.82
C ALA A 38 -9.88 -1.05 -57.12
N ASP A 39 -10.87 -1.57 -57.87
CA ASP A 39 -10.87 -2.87 -58.52
C ASP A 39 -9.68 -3.03 -59.48
N ALA A 40 -9.15 -4.26 -59.64
CA ALA A 40 -9.51 -5.12 -60.77
C ALA A 40 -8.37 -6.08 -61.20
N PHE A 41 -8.81 -7.31 -61.49
CA PHE A 41 -8.20 -8.38 -62.29
C PHE A 41 -7.21 -9.36 -61.65
N GLY A 42 -7.74 -10.58 -61.40
CA GLY A 42 -6.96 -11.80 -61.19
C GLY A 42 -7.87 -12.99 -60.85
N SER A 43 -8.36 -13.69 -61.88
CA SER A 43 -9.29 -14.83 -61.87
C SER A 43 -9.08 -15.92 -60.80
N THR A 44 -10.20 -16.27 -60.16
CA THR A 44 -10.80 -17.61 -59.95
C THR A 44 -9.88 -18.84 -59.87
N ALA A 45 -9.83 -19.50 -58.69
CA ALA A 45 -10.29 -20.89 -58.49
C ALA A 45 -10.03 -21.39 -57.04
N MET A 46 -11.11 -21.44 -56.25
CA MET A 46 -11.55 -22.57 -55.40
C MET A 46 -10.48 -23.52 -54.82
N GLN A 47 -10.27 -23.45 -53.49
CA GLN A 47 -10.00 -24.63 -52.68
C GLN A 47 -10.46 -24.41 -51.23
N ALA A 48 -11.30 -25.32 -50.77
CA ALA A 48 -11.76 -25.46 -49.38
C ALA A 48 -10.66 -26.12 -48.51
N ALA A 49 -10.95 -26.20 -47.20
CA ALA A 49 -10.08 -26.53 -46.07
C ALA A 49 -9.37 -25.26 -45.55
N ASP A 50 -9.33 -24.96 -44.26
CA ASP A 50 -9.40 -25.85 -43.10
C ASP A 50 -9.70 -24.98 -41.88
N ASP A 51 -10.23 -25.64 -40.86
CA ASP A 51 -10.52 -25.20 -39.50
C ASP A 51 -9.42 -24.27 -38.91
N VAL A 52 -9.76 -23.01 -38.61
CA VAL A 52 -8.91 -22.17 -37.76
C VAL A 52 -9.66 -21.92 -36.46
N ALA A 53 -9.52 -22.93 -35.61
CA ALA A 53 -9.81 -22.88 -34.19
C ALA A 53 -9.27 -21.58 -33.58
N GLU A 54 -10.22 -20.86 -33.00
CA GLU A 54 -10.12 -19.81 -32.01
C GLU A 54 -9.02 -20.12 -30.99
N ARG A 55 -7.82 -19.54 -31.18
CA ARG A 55 -6.83 -19.45 -30.10
C ARG A 55 -7.08 -18.16 -29.33
N VAL A 56 -8.07 -18.20 -28.44
CA VAL A 56 -8.06 -17.34 -27.26
C VAL A 56 -6.85 -17.78 -26.43
N SER A 57 -5.73 -17.09 -26.62
CA SER A 57 -4.55 -17.27 -25.80
C SER A 57 -4.92 -16.76 -24.41
N SER A 58 -5.23 -17.72 -23.54
CA SER A 58 -5.52 -17.48 -22.13
C SER A 58 -4.34 -16.77 -21.50
N GLU A 59 -4.51 -15.49 -21.19
CA GLU A 59 -3.69 -14.81 -20.21
C GLU A 59 -3.95 -15.53 -18.88
N GLN A 60 -3.16 -16.57 -18.61
CA GLN A 60 -3.05 -17.15 -17.28
C GLN A 60 -2.44 -16.07 -16.39
N SER A 61 -3.33 -15.27 -15.80
CA SER A 61 -3.06 -14.48 -14.61
C SER A 61 -2.38 -15.43 -13.63
N SER A 62 -1.07 -15.23 -13.47
CA SER A 62 -0.26 -16.00 -12.53
C SER A 62 -0.54 -15.41 -11.15
N GLN A 63 -1.73 -15.70 -10.63
CA GLN A 63 -2.03 -15.43 -9.23
C GLN A 63 -1.14 -16.35 -8.39
N SER A 64 -0.03 -15.79 -7.90
CA SER A 64 0.78 -16.44 -6.87
C SER A 64 -0.11 -16.67 -5.66
N ALA A 65 0.01 -17.84 -5.02
CA ALA A 65 -0.73 -18.12 -3.80
C ALA A 65 -0.32 -17.11 -2.70
N PRO A 66 -1.25 -16.72 -1.80
CA PRO A 66 -0.92 -15.85 -0.67
C PRO A 66 0.24 -16.41 0.16
N ILE A 67 1.14 -15.54 0.59
CA ILE A 67 2.26 -15.91 1.47
C ILE A 67 1.71 -16.18 2.87
N ALA A 68 1.92 -17.39 3.39
CA ALA A 68 1.49 -17.76 4.73
C ALA A 68 2.62 -17.54 5.76
N PRO A 69 2.29 -17.12 7.00
CA PRO A 69 3.28 -17.03 8.07
C PRO A 69 3.73 -18.43 8.53
N ASP A 70 4.96 -18.52 9.03
CA ASP A 70 5.54 -19.75 9.58
C ASP A 70 5.61 -19.68 11.12
N ALA A 71 4.89 -20.56 11.79
CA ALA A 71 4.80 -20.59 13.25
C ALA A 71 6.14 -20.86 13.95
N SER A 72 7.08 -21.56 13.32
CA SER A 72 8.41 -21.82 13.88
C SER A 72 9.28 -20.57 13.80
N ILE A 73 9.15 -19.79 12.73
CA ILE A 73 9.81 -18.48 12.60
C ILE A 73 9.23 -17.51 13.62
N MET A 74 7.90 -17.40 13.71
CA MET A 74 7.22 -16.50 14.64
C MET A 74 7.65 -16.73 16.10
N GLN A 75 7.83 -17.99 16.53
CA GLN A 75 8.29 -18.31 17.88
C GLN A 75 9.67 -17.75 18.25
N SER A 76 10.50 -17.42 17.26
CA SER A 76 11.82 -16.84 17.45
C SER A 76 11.84 -15.31 17.37
N MET A 77 10.73 -14.69 16.97
CA MET A 77 10.63 -13.25 16.79
C MET A 77 10.29 -12.55 18.10
N SER A 78 10.77 -11.31 18.23
CA SER A 78 10.45 -10.41 19.35
C SER A 78 9.63 -9.24 18.83
N CYS A 79 8.54 -8.92 19.52
CA CYS A 79 7.75 -7.72 19.29
C CYS A 79 8.14 -6.69 20.33
N GLU A 80 8.62 -5.54 19.88
CA GLU A 80 9.14 -4.47 20.73
C GLU A 80 8.40 -3.17 20.45
N PRO A 81 8.20 -2.29 21.44
CA PRO A 81 7.74 -0.94 21.18
C PRO A 81 8.71 -0.22 20.24
N LEU A 82 8.18 0.63 19.37
CA LEU A 82 9.01 1.50 18.54
C LEU A 82 9.73 2.53 19.45
N ASP A 83 10.98 2.85 19.15
CA ASP A 83 11.77 3.82 19.91
C ASP A 83 11.13 5.23 19.89
N ASP A 84 11.12 5.91 21.04
CA ASP A 84 10.52 7.23 21.20
C ASP A 84 11.20 8.29 20.31
N GLY A 85 12.51 8.19 20.09
CA GLY A 85 13.25 9.10 19.20
C GLY A 85 12.87 8.89 17.73
N LEU A 86 12.77 7.63 17.31
CA LEU A 86 12.27 7.31 15.97
C LEU A 86 10.81 7.78 15.79
N LEU A 87 9.95 7.62 16.79
CA LEU A 87 8.58 8.14 16.75
C LEU A 87 8.52 9.67 16.59
N GLU A 88 9.38 10.41 17.28
CA GLU A 88 9.46 11.87 17.15
C GLU A 88 9.90 12.30 15.74
N GLU A 89 10.89 11.62 15.17
CA GLU A 89 11.37 11.91 13.81
C GLU A 89 10.32 11.55 12.73
N MET A 90 9.49 10.55 13.00
CA MET A 90 8.42 10.09 12.11
C MET A 90 7.19 11.01 12.07
N ASP A 91 7.00 11.89 13.06
CA ASP A 91 5.76 12.66 13.23
C ASP A 91 5.37 13.47 11.98
N ILE A 92 6.36 14.06 11.30
CA ILE A 92 6.15 14.86 10.08
C ILE A 92 5.68 14.01 8.89
N TYR A 93 6.03 12.73 8.85
CA TYR A 93 5.76 11.83 7.72
C TYR A 93 4.55 10.94 7.94
N PHE A 94 4.35 10.50 9.19
CA PHE A 94 3.38 9.49 9.57
C PHE A 94 2.39 9.98 10.62
N GLY A 95 2.40 11.28 10.97
CA GLY A 95 1.53 11.85 11.99
C GLY A 95 1.93 11.34 13.36
N THR A 96 1.03 11.39 14.34
CA THR A 96 1.34 11.02 15.72
C THR A 96 0.72 9.66 16.10
N PRO A 97 1.41 8.52 15.88
CA PRO A 97 0.99 7.23 16.41
C PRO A 97 0.73 7.28 17.92
N THR A 98 -0.38 6.67 18.35
CA THR A 98 -0.63 6.44 19.78
C THR A 98 0.01 5.16 20.29
N ARG A 99 0.22 4.21 19.39
CA ARG A 99 0.90 2.94 19.64
C ARG A 99 1.69 2.56 18.39
N ALA A 100 2.89 2.04 18.58
CA ALA A 100 3.69 1.50 17.50
C ALA A 100 4.59 0.38 18.03
N VAL A 101 4.71 -0.68 17.24
CA VAL A 101 5.59 -1.81 17.53
C VAL A 101 6.43 -2.15 16.30
N GLN A 102 7.57 -2.79 16.55
CA GLN A 102 8.47 -3.30 15.54
C GLN A 102 8.77 -4.78 15.78
N VAL A 103 8.98 -5.51 14.69
CA VAL A 103 9.49 -6.87 14.69
C VAL A 103 10.61 -6.97 13.65
N GLU A 104 11.77 -7.44 14.07
CA GLU A 104 12.91 -7.66 13.17
C GLU A 104 12.60 -8.77 12.17
N VAL A 105 12.78 -8.46 10.89
CA VAL A 105 12.72 -9.42 9.79
C VAL A 105 14.10 -10.02 9.52
N GLY A 106 15.17 -9.25 9.65
CA GLY A 106 16.54 -9.68 9.38
C GLY A 106 17.12 -9.00 8.15
N GLU A 107 18.09 -9.63 7.48
CA GLU A 107 18.77 -9.01 6.34
C GLU A 107 17.85 -8.78 5.14
N GLY A 108 17.94 -7.59 4.52
CA GLY A 108 17.17 -7.24 3.35
C GLY A 108 17.92 -7.40 2.03
N MET A 109 17.88 -6.38 1.19
CA MET A 109 18.45 -6.44 -0.16
C MET A 109 19.97 -6.31 -0.18
N GLN A 110 20.55 -5.68 0.84
CA GLN A 110 21.99 -5.48 0.98
C GLN A 110 22.51 -6.23 2.20
N ASP A 111 23.69 -6.84 2.08
CA ASP A 111 24.35 -7.53 3.19
C ASP A 111 24.61 -6.54 4.34
N GLY A 112 24.26 -6.94 5.56
CA GLY A 112 24.37 -6.09 6.75
C GLY A 112 23.27 -5.03 6.91
N GLU A 113 22.33 -4.90 5.98
CA GLU A 113 21.13 -4.06 6.15
C GLU A 113 20.03 -4.88 6.83
N THR A 114 19.67 -4.49 8.05
CA THR A 114 18.55 -5.13 8.76
C THR A 114 17.24 -4.44 8.37
N TRP A 115 16.17 -5.22 8.30
CA TRP A 115 14.81 -4.75 8.00
C TRP A 115 13.84 -5.19 9.09
N TRP A 116 12.78 -4.40 9.25
CA TRP A 116 11.75 -4.54 10.26
C TRP A 116 10.37 -4.43 9.64
N VAL A 117 9.41 -5.14 10.22
CA VAL A 117 8.00 -4.78 10.08
C VAL A 117 7.65 -3.85 11.23
N VAL A 118 7.10 -2.69 10.90
CA VAL A 118 6.58 -1.72 11.86
C VAL A 118 5.08 -1.63 11.69
N VAL A 119 4.32 -1.79 12.78
CA VAL A 119 2.86 -1.60 12.80
C VAL A 119 2.54 -0.48 13.77
N MET A 120 1.72 0.46 13.32
CA MET A 120 1.35 1.65 14.10
C MET A 120 -0.14 1.91 14.03
N ASP A 121 -0.67 2.41 15.15
CA ASP A 121 -2.05 2.88 15.28
C ASP A 121 -2.04 4.39 15.53
N SER A 122 -2.35 5.14 14.47
CA SER A 122 -2.48 6.59 14.51
C SER A 122 -3.96 6.93 14.40
N PRO A 123 -4.61 7.46 15.45
CA PRO A 123 -5.98 7.93 15.35
C PRO A 123 -6.09 9.03 14.28
N PRO A 124 -7.24 9.16 13.62
CA PRO A 124 -7.46 10.23 12.67
C PRO A 124 -7.37 11.60 13.37
N ASP A 125 -6.66 12.54 12.75
CA ASP A 125 -6.54 13.94 13.18
C ASP A 125 -6.94 14.91 12.05
N ASP A 126 -6.76 16.21 12.29
CA ASP A 126 -7.10 17.27 11.32
C ASP A 126 -6.23 17.22 10.04
N SER A 127 -5.06 16.60 10.11
CA SER A 127 -4.09 16.50 9.01
C SER A 127 -4.22 15.17 8.26
N TYR A 128 -4.65 14.11 8.94
CA TYR A 128 -4.56 12.74 8.46
C TYR A 128 -5.70 11.87 8.96
N GLN A 129 -6.42 11.21 8.05
CA GLN A 129 -7.42 10.19 8.39
C GLN A 129 -6.78 8.80 8.45
N TRP A 130 -5.76 8.65 9.28
CA TRP A 130 -5.03 7.40 9.40
C TRP A 130 -5.61 6.54 10.52
N GLY A 131 -5.33 5.24 10.43
CA GLY A 131 -5.72 4.22 11.41
C GLY A 131 -4.56 3.24 11.55
N LEU A 132 -4.87 1.95 11.68
CA LEU A 132 -3.87 0.89 11.68
C LEU A 132 -3.10 0.87 10.35
N ARG A 133 -1.77 0.86 10.43
CA ARG A 133 -0.87 0.80 9.27
C ARG A 133 0.31 -0.11 9.55
N ALA A 134 0.82 -0.73 8.49
CA ALA A 134 2.00 -1.55 8.53
C ALA A 134 3.00 -1.13 7.44
N PHE A 135 4.28 -1.25 7.76
CA PHE A 135 5.37 -0.93 6.84
C PHE A 135 6.47 -1.97 6.95
N LEU A 136 7.12 -2.25 5.83
CA LEU A 136 8.42 -2.88 5.77
C LEU A 136 9.48 -1.78 5.64
N THR A 137 10.42 -1.71 6.57
CA THR A 137 11.36 -0.58 6.67
C THR A 137 12.76 -1.00 7.14
N ASN A 138 13.76 -0.18 6.83
CA ASN A 138 15.11 -0.24 7.39
C ASN A 138 15.37 0.86 8.45
N ALA A 139 14.39 1.71 8.76
CA ALA A 139 14.62 2.90 9.58
C ALA A 139 15.13 2.62 11.01
N PRO A 140 14.61 1.63 11.76
CA PRO A 140 15.09 1.36 13.13
C PRO A 140 16.59 1.11 13.31
N GLY A 141 17.31 0.67 12.27
CA GLY A 141 18.76 0.48 12.35
C GLY A 141 19.56 1.33 11.38
N VAL A 142 18.97 2.41 10.85
CA VAL A 142 19.64 3.37 9.98
C VAL A 142 19.62 4.75 10.62
N GLU A 143 20.80 5.31 10.92
CA GLU A 143 20.93 6.57 11.67
C GLU A 143 20.47 7.82 10.90
N HIS A 144 20.45 7.79 9.56
CA HIS A 144 20.18 8.96 8.75
C HIS A 144 18.84 8.85 8.02
N VAL A 145 17.96 9.82 8.28
CA VAL A 145 16.58 9.88 7.74
C VAL A 145 16.52 9.88 6.20
N ASP A 146 17.55 10.38 5.51
CA ASP A 146 17.62 10.40 4.05
C ASP A 146 17.91 9.02 3.43
N GLN A 147 18.27 8.04 4.26
CA GLN A 147 18.51 6.64 3.88
C GLN A 147 17.36 5.73 4.27
N TRP A 148 16.34 6.26 4.93
CA TRP A 148 15.18 5.49 5.34
C TRP A 148 14.34 5.08 4.15
N VAL A 149 13.93 3.82 4.17
CA VAL A 149 12.98 3.25 3.23
C VAL A 149 11.77 2.78 4.00
N TRP A 150 10.60 3.23 3.58
CA TRP A 150 9.31 2.84 4.14
C TRP A 150 8.43 2.31 3.02
N ILE A 151 8.23 0.99 2.98
CA ILE A 151 7.37 0.34 1.99
C ILE A 151 6.03 0.05 2.68
N PRO A 152 4.92 0.66 2.24
CA PRO A 152 3.62 0.39 2.83
C PRO A 152 3.21 -1.06 2.56
N ILE A 153 2.67 -1.70 3.60
CA ILE A 153 2.04 -3.03 3.52
C ILE A 153 0.53 -2.79 3.51
N ASP A 154 -0.14 -3.21 2.45
CA ASP A 154 -1.60 -3.09 2.34
C ASP A 154 -2.29 -4.20 3.12
N LEU A 155 -2.79 -3.87 4.32
CA LEU A 155 -3.44 -4.82 5.23
C LEU A 155 -4.80 -5.33 4.72
N ASP A 156 -5.40 -4.63 3.75
CA ASP A 156 -6.71 -4.99 3.18
C ASP A 156 -6.55 -5.77 1.84
N SER A 157 -5.32 -5.95 1.35
CA SER A 157 -5.02 -6.66 0.11
C SER A 157 -4.89 -8.17 0.31
N ASP A 158 -5.30 -8.94 -0.71
CA ASP A 158 -5.02 -10.39 -0.81
C ASP A 158 -3.53 -10.68 -1.04
N ASP A 159 -2.77 -9.71 -1.53
CA ASP A 159 -1.30 -9.74 -1.68
C ASP A 159 -0.67 -8.49 -1.05
N PRO A 160 -0.44 -8.49 0.28
CA PRO A 160 0.13 -7.35 1.00
C PRO A 160 1.58 -7.03 0.58
N TRP A 161 2.23 -7.92 -0.16
CA TRP A 161 3.64 -7.83 -0.54
C TRP A 161 3.85 -7.49 -2.01
N GLU A 162 2.81 -7.09 -2.75
CA GLU A 162 2.89 -6.79 -4.19
C GLU A 162 3.98 -5.77 -4.56
N ASN A 163 4.32 -4.88 -3.62
CA ASN A 163 5.33 -3.82 -3.77
C ASN A 163 6.74 -4.25 -3.33
N VAL A 164 6.95 -5.50 -2.92
CA VAL A 164 8.21 -6.00 -2.35
C VAL A 164 8.81 -7.08 -3.26
N SER A 165 9.96 -6.77 -3.86
CA SER A 165 10.69 -7.70 -4.75
C SER A 165 11.64 -8.64 -3.99
N TRP A 166 11.11 -9.40 -3.04
CA TRP A 166 11.86 -10.39 -2.26
C TRP A 166 11.59 -11.82 -2.72
N ASP A 167 12.50 -12.74 -2.40
CA ASP A 167 12.24 -14.16 -2.59
C ASP A 167 11.19 -14.68 -1.59
N THR A 168 10.66 -15.87 -1.86
CA THR A 168 9.61 -16.48 -1.04
C THR A 168 10.03 -16.70 0.41
N GLU A 169 11.30 -17.04 0.68
CA GLU A 169 11.77 -17.28 2.05
C GLU A 169 11.74 -15.99 2.88
N ARG A 170 12.23 -14.90 2.29
CA ARG A 170 12.19 -13.57 2.89
C ARG A 170 10.76 -13.07 3.06
N LEU A 171 9.88 -13.29 2.09
CA LEU A 171 8.47 -12.92 2.21
C LEU A 171 7.75 -13.73 3.31
N VAL A 172 8.03 -15.02 3.47
CA VAL A 172 7.48 -15.83 4.57
C VAL A 172 7.95 -15.28 5.92
N ARG A 173 9.21 -14.87 6.03
CA ARG A 173 9.73 -14.24 7.23
C ARG A 173 9.09 -12.88 7.50
N ALA A 174 8.92 -12.04 6.47
CA ALA A 174 8.22 -10.76 6.59
C ALA A 174 6.74 -10.93 7.00
N GLN A 175 6.05 -11.91 6.42
CA GLN A 175 4.66 -12.26 6.80
C GLN A 175 4.57 -12.78 8.24
N SER A 176 5.54 -13.57 8.67
CA SER A 176 5.64 -14.02 10.06
C SER A 176 5.84 -12.83 11.00
N ALA A 177 6.73 -11.90 10.66
CA ALA A 177 6.97 -10.69 11.44
C ALA A 177 5.74 -9.78 11.49
N LEU A 178 5.03 -9.60 10.38
CA LEU A 178 3.78 -8.84 10.32
C LEU A 178 2.71 -9.43 11.23
N THR A 179 2.57 -10.76 11.22
CA THR A 179 1.62 -11.45 12.10
C THR A 179 1.94 -11.20 13.58
N VAL A 180 3.23 -11.35 13.96
CA VAL A 180 3.70 -11.09 15.32
C VAL A 180 3.52 -9.62 15.72
N ALA A 181 3.74 -8.69 14.80
CA ALA A 181 3.60 -7.26 15.06
C ALA A 181 2.12 -6.87 15.29
N LEU A 182 1.21 -7.38 14.45
CA LEU A 182 -0.23 -7.17 14.61
C LEU A 182 -0.74 -7.73 15.94
N GLU A 183 -0.38 -8.97 16.28
CA GLU A 183 -0.73 -9.60 17.56
C GLU A 183 -0.15 -8.83 18.75
N GLY A 184 1.09 -8.34 18.64
CA GLY A 184 1.76 -7.58 19.69
C GLY A 184 1.14 -6.21 19.92
N LEU A 185 0.74 -5.51 18.86
CA LEU A 185 0.06 -4.22 18.97
C LEU A 185 -1.33 -4.36 19.61
N ASP A 186 -2.08 -5.41 19.27
CA ASP A 186 -3.39 -5.70 19.88
C ASP A 186 -3.30 -6.03 21.37
N ALA A 187 -2.17 -6.58 21.81
CA ALA A 187 -1.90 -6.89 23.21
C ALA A 187 -1.37 -5.69 24.03
N SER A 188 -1.02 -4.58 23.37
CA SER A 188 -0.40 -3.38 23.96
C SER A 188 -1.38 -2.30 24.43
#